data_AF-A0A529NWU4-F1
#
_entry.id   AF-A0A529NWU4-F1
#
_cell.length_a   1.000
_cell.length_b   1.000
_cell.length_c   1.000
_cell.angle_alpha   90.00
_cell.angle_beta   90.00
_cell.angle_gamma   90.00
#
_symmetry.space_group_name_H-M   'P 1'
#
loop_
_entity.id
_entity.type
_entity.pdbx_description
1 polymer ?
#
loop_
_entity_poly.entity_id
_entity_poly.type
_entity_poly.pdbx_seq_one_letter_code
_entity_poly.pdbx_strand_id
1 'polypeptide(L)' 'VLFSLVAWGSKHRGGGIFTRFFDAETGSEIDPISIDRSTGAPIGTRPIQIVTPKSTTNE' A
#
# COMPACT_ATOMS: atom_id res chain seq x y z
N VAL A 1 2.15 -1.82 3.88
CA VAL A 1 3.23 -0.85 3.59
C VAL A 1 4.28 -1.44 2.66
N LEU A 2 5.05 -2.48 3.03
CA LEU A 2 6.13 -3.01 2.17
C LEU A 2 5.64 -3.56 0.81
N PHE A 3 4.57 -4.37 0.80
CA PHE A 3 3.95 -4.85 -0.45
C PHE A 3 3.49 -3.70 -1.36
N SER A 4 2.90 -2.66 -0.78
CA SER A 4 2.44 -1.46 -1.50
C SER A 4 3.59 -0.68 -2.13
N LEU A 5 4.73 -0.58 -1.44
CA LEU A 5 5.95 0.08 -1.97
C LEU A 5 6.55 -0.70 -3.13
N VAL A 6 6.56 -2.04 -3.05
CA VAL A 6 7.01 -2.90 -4.15
C VAL A 6 6.09 -2.76 -5.37
N ALA A 7 4.76 -2.75 -5.18
CA ALA A 7 3.82 -2.54 -6.27
C ALA A 7 4.00 -1.17 -6.95
N TRP A 8 4.24 -0.11 -6.17
CA TRP A 8 4.60 1.20 -6.71
C TRP A 8 5.93 1.14 -7.49
N GLY A 9 6.96 0.49 -6.92
CA GLY A 9 8.25 0.30 -7.57
C GLY A 9 8.14 -0.44 -8.90
N SER A 10 7.37 -1.52 -8.95
CA SER A 10 7.07 -2.28 -10.18
C SER A 10 6.44 -1.39 -11.25
N LYS A 11 5.41 -0.61 -10.87
CA LYS A 11 4.67 0.28 -11.78
C LYS A 11 5.52 1.44 -12.31
N HIS A 12 6.38 2.03 -11.48
CA HIS A 12 7.06 3.30 -11.81
C HIS A 12 8.54 3.17 -12.17
N ARG A 13 9.24 2.10 -11.77
CA ARG A 13 10.66 1.89 -12.09
C ARG A 13 10.91 1.02 -13.32
N GLY A 14 9.88 0.60 -14.04
CA GLY A 14 10.01 0.00 -15.37
C GLY A 14 10.94 -1.23 -15.42
N GLY A 15 10.62 -2.28 -14.65
CA GLY A 15 11.30 -3.58 -14.80
C GLY A 15 12.69 -3.72 -14.14
N GLY A 16 13.02 -2.87 -13.17
CA GLY A 16 14.20 -3.06 -12.33
C GLY A 16 14.15 -4.31 -11.44
N ILE A 17 15.27 -4.64 -10.78
CA ILE A 17 15.33 -5.76 -9.84
C ILE A 17 14.73 -5.34 -8.50
N PHE A 18 13.63 -5.98 -8.08
CA PHE A 18 13.00 -5.82 -6.78
C PHE A 18 12.42 -7.14 -6.29
N THR A 19 12.17 -7.23 -4.99
CA THR A 19 11.52 -8.39 -4.37
C THR A 19 10.12 -8.58 -4.92
N ARG A 20 9.81 -9.76 -5.46
CA ARG A 20 8.49 -10.12 -5.99
C ARG A 20 7.82 -11.11 -5.04
N PHE A 21 6.52 -10.97 -4.88
CA PHE A 21 5.73 -11.83 -3.99
C PHE A 21 4.79 -12.67 -4.84
N PHE A 22 4.78 -13.98 -4.59
CA PHE A 22 3.94 -14.93 -5.29
C PHE A 22 3.04 -15.65 -4.28
N ASP A 23 1.82 -15.92 -4.71
CA ASP A 23 0.93 -16.81 -3.99
C ASP A 23 1.48 -18.24 -4.06
N ALA A 24 1.65 -18.87 -2.90
CA ALA A 24 2.35 -20.15 -2.82
C ALA A 24 1.55 -21.33 -3.39
N GLU A 25 0.22 -21.20 -3.45
CA GLU A 25 -0.66 -22.27 -3.91
C GLU A 25 -0.81 -22.25 -5.43
N THR A 26 -0.94 -21.05 -6.00
CA THR A 26 -1.22 -20.84 -7.43
C THR A 26 0.03 -20.47 -8.23
N GLY A 27 1.11 -20.05 -7.58
CA GLY A 27 2.31 -19.55 -8.22
C GLY A 27 2.13 -18.21 -8.94
N SER A 28 0.98 -17.54 -8.75
CA SER A 28 0.69 -16.25 -9.38
C SER A 28 1.35 -15.11 -8.62
N GLU A 29 1.83 -14.09 -9.34
CA GLU A 29 2.36 -12.88 -8.69
C GLU A 29 1.21 -12.15 -7.98
N ILE A 30 1.45 -11.75 -6.74
CA ILE A 30 0.48 -11.04 -5.93
C ILE A 30 0.37 -9.60 -6.44
N ASP A 31 -0.85 -9.15 -6.73
CA ASP A 31 -1.19 -7.73 -6.92
C ASP A 31 -1.79 -7.17 -5.61
N PRO A 32 -0.99 -6.52 -4.75
CA PRO A 32 -1.42 -6.16 -3.41
C PRO A 32 -2.25 -4.88 -3.40
N ILE A 33 -3.48 -4.96 -2.89
CA ILE A 33 -4.30 -3.79 -2.54
C ILE A 33 -4.37 -3.60 -1.03
N SER A 34 -4.30 -2.35 -0.57
CA SER A 34 -4.56 -2.02 0.83
C SER A 34 -6.03 -1.69 1.00
N ILE A 35 -6.69 -2.27 2.00
CA ILE A 35 -8.11 -2.07 2.27
C ILE A 35 -8.26 -1.30 3.59
N ASP A 36 -9.08 -0.26 3.60
CA ASP A 36 -9.60 0.31 4.85
C ASP A 36 -10.56 -0.69 5.48
N ARG A 37 -10.16 -1.27 6.62
CA ARG A 37 -10.96 -2.28 7.32
C ARG A 37 -12.35 -1.78 7.70
N SER A 38 -12.50 -0.50 8.03
CA SER A 38 -13.76 0.04 8.54
C SER A 38 -14.82 0.16 7.45
N THR A 39 -14.41 0.44 6.21
CA THR A 39 -15.32 0.67 5.08
C THR A 39 -15.28 -0.42 4.01
N GLY A 40 -14.26 -1.28 4.03
CA GLY A 40 -13.97 -2.24 2.97
C GLY A 40 -13.45 -1.61 1.67
N ALA A 41 -13.24 -0.29 1.64
CA ALA A 41 -12.80 0.40 0.43
C ALA A 41 -11.29 0.23 0.22
N PRO A 42 -10.84 0.00 -1.03
CA PRO A 42 -9.41 0.05 -1.34
C PRO A 42 -8.86 1.47 -1.11
N ILE A 43 -7.74 1.56 -0.40
CA ILE A 43 -7.03 2.82 -0.15
C ILE A 43 -6.66 3.46 -1.50
N GLY A 44 -6.90 4.76 -1.64
CA GLY A 44 -6.65 5.51 -2.88
C GLY A 44 -7.84 5.58 -3.84
N THR A 45 -8.94 4.88 -3.58
CA THR A 45 -10.20 5.00 -4.36
C THR A 45 -11.15 6.08 -3.85
N ARG A 46 -10.84 6.67 -2.70
CA ARG A 46 -11.60 7.75 -2.06
C ARG A 46 -10.68 8.91 -1.72
N PRO A 47 -11.21 10.14 -1.58
CA PRO A 47 -10.41 11.28 -1.12
C PRO A 47 -9.72 10.98 0.21
N ILE A 48 -8.42 11.25 0.28
CA ILE A 48 -7.60 11.06 1.48
C ILE A 48 -7.33 12.44 2.08
N GLN A 49 -7.67 12.62 3.35
CA GLN A 49 -7.27 13.78 4.13
C GLN A 49 -6.06 13.42 5.00
N ILE A 50 -4.95 14.15 4.83
CA ILE A 50 -3.77 14.02 5.67
C ILE A 50 -3.88 15.08 6.76
N VAL A 51 -3.80 14.65 8.02
CA VAL A 51 -3.85 15.54 9.18
C VAL A 51 -2.52 15.50 9.92
N THR A 52 -1.99 16.66 10.28
CA THR A 52 -0.82 16.76 11.15
C THR A 52 -1.24 16.39 12.58
N PRO A 53 -0.50 15.53 13.29
CA PRO A 53 -0.74 15.27 14.70
C PRO A 53 -0.67 16.58 15.49
N LYS A 54 -1.67 16.84 16.34
CA LYS A 54 -1.59 17.95 17.29
C LYS A 54 -0.69 17.52 18.45
N SER A 55 0.33 18.30 18.78
CA SER A 55 1.05 18.14 20.04
C SER A 55 0.14 18.58 21.18
N THR A 56 -0.18 17.66 22.10
CA THR A 56 -0.73 18.02 23.41
C THR A 56 0.39 18.62 24.25
N THR A 57 0.67 19.90 24.07
CA THR A 57 1.39 20.66 25.09
C THR A 57 0.35 21.08 26.11
N ASN A 58 0.33 20.41 27.27
CA ASN A 58 -0.42 20.89 28.42
C ASN A 58 0.31 22.14 28.93
N GLU A 59 -0.38 23.28 28.94
CA GLU A 59 0.02 24.47 29.72
C GLU A 59 -0.18 24.22 31.22
#